data_AF-A0A4U9CXH7-F1
#
_entry.id   AF-A0A4U9CXH7-F1
#
_cell.length_a   1.000
_cell.length_b   1.000
_cell.length_c   1.000
_cell.angle_alpha   90.00
_cell.angle_beta   90.00
_cell.angle_gamma   90.00
#
_symmetry.space_group_name_H-M   'P 1'
#
loop_
_entity.id
_entity.type
_entity.pdbx_description
1 polymer ?
#
loop_
_entity_poly.entity_id
_entity_poly.type
_entity_poly.pdbx_seq_one_letter_code
_entity_poly.pdbx_strand_id
1 'polypeptide(L)' 'MRSWRRKLQYIDESLQDKQWLNGHRFTIADGYLFTVLRWAYAVKLNMEGYRHIEAWMKHIAARPSVAAALEAEGLK' A
#
# COMPACT_ATOMS: atom_id res chain seq x y z
N MET A 1 -13.97 -18.33 8.33
CA MET A 1 -13.80 -17.40 7.18
C MET A 1 -12.46 -16.66 7.32
N ARG A 2 -11.63 -16.61 6.28
CA ARG A 2 -10.25 -16.10 6.36
C ARG A 2 -10.22 -14.58 6.64
N SER A 3 -9.63 -14.19 7.78
CA SER A 3 -9.60 -12.84 8.37
C SER A 3 -9.08 -11.71 7.44
N TRP A 4 -8.22 -12.02 6.47
CA TRP A 4 -7.47 -11.02 5.72
C TRP A 4 -8.29 -10.21 4.69
N ARG A 5 -9.29 -10.80 4.02
CA ARG A 5 -10.12 -10.07 3.03
C ARG A 5 -10.85 -8.88 3.64
N ARG A 6 -11.37 -9.07 4.86
CA ARG A 6 -12.05 -8.00 5.62
C ARG A 6 -11.09 -6.87 5.97
N LYS A 7 -9.84 -7.20 6.30
CA LYS A 7 -8.79 -6.21 6.58
C LYS A 7 -8.42 -5.43 5.32
N LEU A 8 -8.26 -6.10 4.18
CA LEU A 8 -7.99 -5.42 2.90
C LEU A 8 -9.15 -4.53 2.47
N GLN A 9 -10.40 -4.98 2.62
CA GLN A 9 -11.58 -4.16 2.36
C GLN A 9 -11.59 -2.89 3.22
N TYR A 10 -11.34 -3.04 4.53
CA TYR A 10 -11.26 -1.90 5.44
C TYR A 10 -10.15 -0.91 5.05
N ILE A 11 -8.99 -1.42 4.63
CA ILE A 11 -7.87 -0.56 4.19
C ILE A 11 -8.25 0.17 2.90
N ASP A 12 -8.85 -0.52 1.93
CA ASP A 12 -9.27 0.08 0.65
C ASP A 12 -10.29 1.21 0.87
N GLU A 13 -11.32 0.97 1.68
CA GLU A 13 -12.29 2.01 2.07
C GLU A 13 -11.63 3.15 2.85
N SER A 14 -10.66 2.85 3.72
CA SER A 14 -9.94 3.87 4.50
C SER A 14 -9.04 4.76 3.64
N LEU A 15 -8.66 4.31 2.44
CA LEU A 15 -7.86 5.06 1.47
C LEU A 15 -8.72 5.85 0.47
N GLN A 16 -10.04 5.65 0.48
CA GLN A 16 -10.96 6.43 -0.34
C GLN A 16 -10.79 7.93 -0.05
N ASP A 17 -10.67 8.73 -1.12
CA ASP A 17 -10.52 10.19 -1.09
C ASP A 17 -9.31 10.72 -0.29
N LYS A 18 -8.35 9.85 0.04
CA LYS A 18 -7.14 10.23 0.76
C LYS A 18 -5.89 10.14 -0.11
N GLN A 19 -5.02 11.13 0.04
CA GLN A 19 -3.70 11.10 -0.56
C GLN A 19 -2.76 10.13 0.19
N TRP A 20 -2.84 10.13 1.53
CA TRP A 20 -2.07 9.30 2.46
C TRP A 20 -3.00 8.74 3.53
N LEU A 21 -2.57 7.71 4.26
CA LEU A 21 -3.41 6.99 5.23
C LEU A 21 -4.07 7.93 6.25
N ASN A 22 -3.33 8.96 6.68
CA ASN A 22 -3.76 9.98 7.64
C ASN A 22 -4.14 11.33 6.98
N GLY A 23 -4.57 11.33 5.71
CA GLY A 23 -5.06 12.51 4.99
C GLY A 23 -4.01 13.10 4.03
N HIS A 24 -3.56 14.33 4.28
CA HIS A 24 -2.73 15.08 3.33
C HIS A 24 -1.22 15.02 3.58
N ARG A 25 -0.79 14.42 4.70
CA ARG A 25 0.63 14.30 5.05
C ARG A 25 1.06 12.85 5.06
N PHE A 26 2.17 12.58 4.39
CA PHE A 26 2.86 11.31 4.48
C PHE A 26 3.39 11.09 5.90
N THR A 27 3.19 9.89 6.43
CA THR A 27 3.66 9.50 7.76
C THR A 27 4.35 8.14 7.72
N ILE A 28 4.96 7.74 8.84
CA ILE A 28 5.54 6.40 9.00
C ILE A 28 4.51 5.28 8.77
N ALA A 29 3.22 5.56 9.00
CA ALA A 29 2.16 4.58 8.80
C ALA A 29 2.00 4.21 7.31
N ASP A 30 2.22 5.17 6.41
CA ASP A 30 2.20 4.94 4.97
C ASP A 30 3.34 4.02 4.53
N GLY A 31 4.56 4.30 5.01
CA GLY A 31 5.72 3.45 4.74
C GLY A 31 5.51 2.02 5.24
N TYR A 32 4.95 1.86 6.44
CA TYR A 32 4.68 0.55 7.02
C TYR A 32 3.62 -0.23 6.24
N LEU A 33 2.49 0.42 5.91
CA LEU A 33 1.41 -0.19 5.14
C LEU A 33 1.91 -0.62 3.75
N PHE A 34 2.76 0.18 3.11
CA PHE A 34 3.29 -0.13 1.78
C PHE A 34 4.12 -1.41 1.80
N THR A 35 5.03 -1.54 2.76
CA THR A 35 5.84 -2.75 2.92
C THR A 35 4.97 -3.99 3.13
N VAL A 36 3.95 -3.91 3.99
CA VAL A 36 3.04 -5.04 4.24
C VAL A 36 2.23 -5.40 2.99
N LEU A 37 1.71 -4.41 2.26
CA LEU A 37 0.96 -4.65 1.03
C LEU A 37 1.84 -5.23 -0.07
N ARG A 38 3.13 -4.86 -0.16
CA ARG A 38 4.08 -5.52 -1.08
C ARG A 38 4.16 -7.04 -0.85
N TRP A 39 4.12 -7.49 0.40
CA TRP A 39 4.10 -8.92 0.69
C TRP A 39 2.80 -9.58 0.22
N ALA A 40 1.65 -8.91 0.34
CA ALA A 40 0.38 -9.42 -0.19
C ALA A 40 0.46 -9.71 -1.70
N TYR A 41 1.12 -8.82 -2.47
CA TYR A 41 1.39 -9.06 -3.90
C TYR A 41 2.41 -10.20 -4.10
N ALA A 42 3.50 -10.23 -3.33
CA ALA A 42 4.54 -11.26 -3.46
C ALA A 42 4.00 -12.68 -3.21
N VAL A 43 3.08 -12.84 -2.24
CA VAL A 43 2.42 -14.12 -1.96
C VAL A 43 1.19 -14.39 -2.84
N LYS A 44 0.97 -13.55 -3.86
CA LYS A 44 -0.11 -13.69 -4.86
C LYS A 44 -1.51 -13.74 -4.23
N LEU A 45 -1.78 -12.92 -3.22
CA LEU A 45 -3.15 -12.71 -2.76
C LEU A 45 -3.98 -12.09 -3.90
N ASN A 46 -5.26 -12.46 -3.95
CA ASN A 46 -6.17 -11.79 -4.88
C ASN A 46 -6.43 -10.37 -4.37
N MET A 47 -5.88 -9.39 -5.10
CA MET A 47 -6.00 -7.96 -4.84
C MET A 47 -7.00 -7.27 -5.80
N GLU A 48 -7.67 -8.04 -6.66
CA GLU A 48 -8.65 -7.53 -7.60
C GLU A 48 -9.83 -6.89 -6.86
N GLY A 49 -10.24 -5.71 -7.32
CA GLY A 49 -11.34 -4.94 -6.72
C GLY A 49 -10.91 -3.89 -5.68
N TYR A 50 -9.69 -3.97 -5.14
CA TYR A 50 -9.17 -2.95 -4.19
C TYR A 50 -8.53 -1.76 -4.92
N ARG A 51 -9.37 -0.94 -5.55
CA ARG A 51 -8.94 0.14 -6.45
C ARG A 51 -8.21 1.27 -5.73
N HIS A 52 -8.60 1.57 -4.49
CA HIS A 52 -7.96 2.63 -3.71
C HIS A 52 -6.57 2.19 -3.23
N ILE A 53 -6.43 0.91 -2.84
CA ILE A 53 -5.12 0.30 -2.57
C ILE A 53 -4.23 0.39 -3.81
N GLU A 54 -4.74 0.01 -4.99
CA GLU A 54 -3.95 0.05 -6.22
C GLU A 54 -3.46 1.46 -6.57
N ALA A 55 -4.36 2.46 -6.50
CA ALA A 55 -4.01 3.86 -6.76
C ALA A 55 -2.98 4.38 -5.73
N TRP A 56 -3.19 4.09 -4.45
CA TRP A 56 -2.30 4.49 -3.38
C TRP A 56 -0.91 3.83 -3.47
N MET A 57 -0.84 2.54 -3.81
CA MET A 57 0.42 1.81 -4.04
C MET A 57 1.25 2.44 -5.17
N LYS A 58 0.60 2.84 -6.27
CA LYS A 58 1.26 3.57 -7.38
C LYS A 58 1.76 4.93 -6.92
N HIS A 59 0.95 5.65 -6.14
CA HIS A 59 1.31 6.98 -5.63
C HIS A 59 2.53 6.95 -4.71
N ILE A 60 2.54 6.06 -3.71
CA ILE A 60 3.65 5.95 -2.77
C ILE A 60 4.93 5.43 -3.43
N ALA A 61 4.83 4.50 -4.39
CA ALA A 61 5.98 3.98 -5.13
C ALA A 61 6.68 5.05 -5.99
N ALA A 62 5.95 6.09 -6.43
CA ALA A 62 6.51 7.20 -7.19
C ALA A 62 7.35 8.18 -6.33
N ARG A 63 7.34 8.05 -5.00
CA ARG A 63 8.15 8.93 -4.13
C ARG A 63 9.64 8.63 -4.31
N PRO A 64 10.51 9.64 -4.50
CA PRO A 64 11.95 9.42 -4.64
C PRO A 64 12.58 8.65 -3.47
N SER A 65 12.15 8.93 -2.24
CA SER A 65 12.64 8.22 -1.05
C SER A 65 12.26 6.74 -1.03
N VAL A 66 11.09 6.39 -1.56
CA VAL A 66 10.64 5.00 -1.66
C VAL A 66 11.43 4.29 -2.75
N ALA A 67 11.53 4.89 -3.94
CA ALA A 67 12.33 4.35 -5.04
C ALA A 67 13.80 4.09 -4.63
N ALA A 68 14.42 5.03 -3.91
CA ALA A 68 15.78 4.89 -3.40
C ALA A 68 15.90 3.74 -2.39
N ALA A 69 14.93 3.58 -1.48
CA ALA A 69 14.90 2.46 -0.54
C ALA A 69 14.76 1.11 -1.27
N LEU A 70 13.89 1.02 -2.28
CA LEU A 70 13.72 -0.21 -3.05
C LEU A 70 14.97 -0.59 -3.82
N GLU A 71 15.68 0.40 -4.36
CA GLU A 71 16.96 0.18 -5.04
C GLU A 71 18.05 -0.28 -4.07
N ALA A 72 18.17 0.35 -2.91
CA ALA A 72 19.14 -0.02 -1.88
C ALA A 72 18.90 -1.44 -1.33
N GLU A 73 17.64 -1.89 -1.29
CA GLU A 73 17.25 -3.24 -0.87
C GLU A 73 17.28 -4.27 -2.02
N GLY A 74 17.58 -3.86 -3.26
CA GLY A 74 17.62 -4.76 -4.43
C GLY A 74 16.25 -5.26 -4.89
N LEU A 75 15.20 -4.46 -4.67
CA LEU A 75 13.78 -4.80 -4.89
C LEU A 75 13.12 -4.05 -6.06
N LYS A 76 13.93 -3.49 -6.97
CA LYS A 76 13.48 -2.92 -8.25
C LYS A 76 13.15 -4.01 -9.26
#